data_AF-A0AAV4HPT9-F1
#
_entry.id   AF-A0AAV4HPT9-F1
#
_cell.length_a   1.000
_cell.length_b   1.000
_cell.length_c   1.000
_cell.angle_alpha   90.00
_cell.angle_beta   90.00
_cell.angle_gamma   90.00
#
_symmetry.space_group_name_H-M   'P 1'
#
loop_
_entity.id
_entity.type
_entity.pdbx_description
1 polymer ?
#
loop_
_entity_poly.entity_id
_entity_poly.type
_entity_poly.pdbx_seq_one_letter_code
_entity_poly.pdbx_strand_id
1 'polypeptide(L)'
;MEPKMECAVLKYLSAVSLGLGEPDTVENMLCLRDCKFFSQVLTHLDDIFEERLGKGCSQRELFHHVKVFLEEYYTNTEDVLNFDLALSTQSDDQELVKLELTKIAVALLCVGILDKNGQVFVDAALQLDTDTQEDILAIFKSVLAPDTGEMCLTPDLEQVLTDGAPDCRSVTPVSEMFQEEVSTGQPTPRNSRSCTPQTHFSGRSGNISGLSTSFGDISSPFKSLQITASSPSSFVEFIQSPQFVQKVNTDETREIKIRA
;
A
#
# COMPACT_ATOMS: atom_id res chain seq x y z
N MET A 1 22.83 -2.60 -11.30
CA MET A 1 21.47 -2.99 -11.66
C MET A 1 20.62 -2.47 -10.53
N GLU A 2 19.82 -1.44 -10.77
CA GLU A 2 19.01 -0.81 -9.73
C GLU A 2 17.90 -1.78 -9.29
N PRO A 3 17.60 -1.90 -7.99
CA PRO A 3 16.55 -2.80 -7.52
C PRO A 3 15.20 -2.44 -8.15
N LYS A 4 14.46 -3.44 -8.63
CA LYS A 4 13.14 -3.24 -9.29
C LYS A 4 12.18 -2.45 -8.39
N MET A 5 12.21 -2.71 -7.09
CA MET A 5 11.36 -2.03 -6.10
C MET A 5 11.78 -0.59 -5.84
N GLU A 6 13.07 -0.28 -5.84
CA GLU A 6 13.55 1.10 -5.72
C GLU A 6 12.99 1.96 -6.86
N CYS A 7 13.04 1.46 -8.09
CA CYS A 7 12.49 2.15 -9.25
C CYS A 7 10.96 2.36 -9.12
N ALA A 8 10.22 1.37 -8.61
CA ALA A 8 8.78 1.50 -8.39
C ALA A 8 8.47 2.59 -7.36
N VAL A 9 9.20 2.62 -6.23
CA VAL A 9 9.06 3.65 -5.21
C VAL A 9 9.42 5.03 -5.76
N LEU A 10 10.50 5.17 -6.54
CA LEU A 10 10.89 6.46 -7.15
C LEU A 10 9.79 7.03 -8.06
N LYS A 11 9.19 6.18 -8.90
CA LYS A 11 8.07 6.58 -9.75
C LYS A 11 6.88 7.05 -8.91
N TYR A 12 6.58 6.32 -7.84
CA TYR A 12 5.47 6.67 -6.97
C TYR A 12 5.71 7.97 -6.19
N LEU A 13 6.90 8.16 -5.63
CA LEU A 13 7.31 9.41 -4.98
C LEU A 13 7.16 10.59 -5.94
N SER A 14 7.62 10.44 -7.18
CA SER A 14 7.50 11.48 -8.21
C SER A 14 6.04 11.79 -8.56
N ALA A 15 5.17 10.78 -8.64
CA ALA A 15 3.73 10.98 -8.86
C ALA A 15 3.06 11.70 -7.68
N VAL A 16 3.45 11.38 -6.44
CA VAL A 16 2.96 12.06 -5.24
C VAL A 16 3.42 13.51 -5.20
N SER A 17 4.71 13.80 -5.45
CA SER A 17 5.22 15.18 -5.52
C SER A 17 4.42 16.04 -6.50
N LEU A 18 4.14 15.48 -7.69
CA LEU A 18 3.33 16.14 -8.71
C LEU A 18 1.90 16.40 -8.22
N GLY A 19 1.29 15.43 -7.54
CA GLY A 19 -0.04 15.55 -6.95
C GLY A 19 -0.12 16.58 -5.82
N LEU A 20 0.97 16.78 -5.08
CA LEU A 20 1.11 17.82 -4.05
C LEU A 20 1.41 19.21 -4.63
N GLY A 21 1.52 19.34 -5.95
CA GLY A 21 1.69 20.62 -6.65
C GLY A 21 3.14 21.03 -6.90
N GLU A 22 4.11 20.15 -6.68
CA GLU A 22 5.53 20.43 -6.86
C GLU A 22 6.06 19.66 -8.10
N PRO A 23 6.62 20.36 -9.11
CA PRO A 23 7.06 19.73 -10.35
C PRO A 23 8.42 19.03 -10.22
N ASP A 24 9.09 19.17 -9.08
CA ASP A 24 10.40 18.56 -8.84
C ASP A 24 10.25 17.04 -8.77
N THR A 25 10.84 16.37 -9.77
CA THR A 25 10.86 14.91 -9.85
C THR A 25 11.94 14.36 -8.93
N VAL A 26 11.62 13.29 -8.20
CA VAL A 26 12.60 12.61 -7.34
C VAL A 26 13.46 11.72 -8.22
N GLU A 27 14.61 12.25 -8.65
CA GLU A 27 15.48 11.56 -9.61
C GLU A 27 16.17 10.31 -9.03
N ASN A 28 16.46 10.29 -7.72
CA ASN A 28 17.06 9.16 -7.02
C ASN A 28 16.76 9.21 -5.51
N MET A 29 16.95 8.09 -4.80
CA MET A 29 16.62 7.99 -3.37
C MET A 29 17.47 8.92 -2.49
N LEU A 30 18.69 9.27 -2.91
CA LEU A 30 19.54 10.20 -2.16
C LEU A 30 19.00 11.63 -2.20
N CYS A 31 18.13 11.99 -3.16
CA CYS A 31 17.46 13.29 -3.17
C CYS A 31 16.56 13.48 -1.94
N LEU A 32 15.96 12.40 -1.42
CA LEU A 32 15.11 12.44 -0.22
C LEU A 32 15.85 12.94 1.02
N ARG A 33 17.18 12.84 1.00
CA ARG A 33 18.03 13.31 2.07
C ARG A 33 17.85 14.81 2.32
N ASP A 34 17.55 15.62 1.31
CA ASP A 34 17.35 17.07 1.50
C ASP A 34 16.07 17.44 2.28
N CYS A 35 15.26 16.44 2.63
CA CYS A 35 14.01 16.53 3.38
C CYS A 35 12.89 17.34 2.71
N LYS A 36 13.06 17.80 1.45
CA LYS A 36 12.00 18.56 0.78
C LYS A 36 10.74 17.74 0.61
N PHE A 37 10.90 16.51 0.09
CA PHE A 37 9.79 15.58 -0.08
C PHE A 37 9.10 15.27 1.25
N PHE A 38 9.87 14.95 2.29
CA PHE A 38 9.31 14.65 3.61
C PHE A 38 8.55 15.84 4.21
N SER A 39 9.09 17.05 4.07
CA SER A 39 8.42 18.26 4.52
C SER A 39 7.10 18.48 3.77
N GLN A 40 7.08 18.28 2.45
CA GLN A 40 5.87 18.43 1.63
C GLN A 40 4.78 17.45 2.07
N VAL A 41 5.14 16.18 2.24
CA VAL A 41 4.20 15.16 2.69
C VAL A 41 3.67 15.48 4.09
N LEU A 42 4.54 15.86 5.04
CA LEU A 42 4.10 16.20 6.39
C LEU A 42 3.21 17.45 6.42
N THR A 43 3.52 18.49 5.64
CA THR A 43 2.64 19.67 5.53
C THR A 43 1.26 19.33 4.97
N HIS A 44 1.18 18.35 4.07
CA HIS A 44 -0.11 17.90 3.51
C HIS A 44 -0.92 17.04 4.49
N LEU A 45 -0.24 16.29 5.37
CA LEU A 45 -0.89 15.41 6.35
C LEU A 45 -1.23 16.13 7.67
N ASP A 46 -0.42 17.11 8.09
CA ASP A 46 -0.63 17.92 9.29
C ASP A 46 -0.62 19.41 8.90
N ASP A 47 -1.81 20.02 8.83
CA ASP A 47 -2.01 21.42 8.46
C ASP A 47 -1.24 22.42 9.37
N ILE A 48 -0.87 21.99 10.58
CA ILE A 48 -0.13 22.81 11.56
C ILE A 48 1.39 22.58 11.46
N PHE A 49 1.82 21.59 10.67
CA PHE A 49 3.23 21.22 10.54
C PHE A 49 4.09 22.38 10.02
N GLU A 50 3.61 23.11 9.00
CA GLU A 50 4.35 24.25 8.44
C GLU A 50 4.57 25.36 9.48
N GLU A 51 3.60 25.58 10.38
CA GLU A 51 3.73 26.53 11.49
C GLU A 51 4.74 26.05 12.53
N ARG A 52 4.82 24.73 12.77
CA ARG A 52 5.75 24.10 13.73
C ARG A 52 7.19 24.05 13.23
N LEU A 53 7.40 23.93 11.92
CA LEU A 53 8.72 23.76 11.30
C LEU A 53 9.69 24.91 11.65
N GLY A 54 9.14 26.13 11.82
CA GLY A 54 9.92 27.34 11.99
C GLY A 54 10.76 27.70 10.75
N LYS A 55 11.15 28.97 10.63
CA LYS A 55 12.01 29.39 9.51
C LYS A 55 13.44 28.90 9.73
N GLY A 56 13.96 28.12 8.79
CA GLY A 56 15.36 27.67 8.80
C GLY A 56 15.62 26.37 9.56
N CYS A 57 14.61 25.50 9.66
CA CYS A 57 14.75 24.15 10.21
C CYS A 57 15.91 23.41 9.55
N SER A 58 16.80 22.83 10.35
CA SER A 58 17.89 22.01 9.84
C SER A 58 17.39 20.65 9.35
N GLN A 59 18.13 20.03 8.43
CA GLN A 59 17.84 18.68 7.93
C GLN A 59 17.66 17.66 9.07
N ARG A 60 18.49 17.73 10.11
CA ARG A 60 18.41 16.84 11.28
C ARG A 60 17.12 17.06 12.07
N GLU A 61 16.70 18.30 12.24
CA GLU A 61 15.41 18.62 12.90
C GLU A 61 14.24 18.14 12.06
N LEU A 62 14.29 18.26 10.72
CA LEU A 62 13.27 17.71 9.83
C LEU A 62 13.15 16.19 9.94
N PHE A 63 14.26 15.45 9.93
CA PHE A 63 14.23 14.00 10.16
C PHE A 63 13.71 13.65 11.56
N HIS A 64 14.03 14.45 12.58
CA HIS A 64 13.46 14.26 13.90
C HIS A 64 11.93 14.43 13.90
N HIS A 65 11.41 15.44 13.19
CA HIS A 65 9.97 15.62 13.01
C HIS A 65 9.31 14.44 12.27
N VAL A 66 9.94 13.94 11.20
CA VAL A 66 9.46 12.74 10.50
C VAL A 66 9.43 11.54 11.44
N LYS A 67 10.47 11.35 12.24
CA LYS A 67 10.53 10.26 13.24
C LYS A 67 9.39 10.37 14.24
N VAL A 68 9.22 11.53 14.87
CA VAL A 68 8.16 11.76 15.87
C VAL A 68 6.78 11.53 15.24
N PHE A 69 6.56 12.02 14.03
CA PHE A 69 5.31 11.78 13.30
C PHE A 69 5.06 10.29 13.07
N LEU A 70 6.05 9.53 12.58
CA LEU A 70 5.88 8.09 12.32
C LEU A 70 5.66 7.29 13.61
N GLU A 71 6.26 7.69 14.74
CA GLU A 71 6.04 7.07 16.05
C GLU A 71 4.60 7.22 16.58
N GLU A 72 3.81 8.17 16.05
CA GLU A 72 2.38 8.27 16.36
C GLU A 72 1.55 7.17 15.68
N TYR A 73 2.05 6.62 14.57
CA TYR A 73 1.36 5.60 13.75
C TYR A 73 1.93 4.19 13.92
N TYR A 74 3.23 4.08 14.20
CA TYR A 74 3.94 2.81 14.33
C TYR A 74 4.57 2.68 15.72
N THR A 75 4.36 1.53 16.36
CA THR A 75 4.87 1.27 17.72
C THR A 75 6.34 0.84 17.75
N ASN A 76 6.91 0.47 16.61
CA ASN A 76 8.22 -0.16 16.48
C ASN A 76 9.12 0.52 15.43
N THR A 77 8.99 1.85 15.30
CA THR A 77 9.72 2.65 14.31
C THR A 77 11.24 2.45 14.40
N GLU A 78 11.81 2.43 15.60
CA GLU A 78 13.26 2.29 15.81
C GLU A 78 13.83 0.92 15.45
N ASP A 79 12.99 -0.13 15.42
CA ASP A 79 13.43 -1.49 15.09
C ASP A 79 13.64 -1.67 13.57
N VAL A 80 13.00 -0.83 12.75
CA VAL A 80 12.95 -0.99 11.29
C VAL A 80 13.58 0.19 10.54
N LEU A 81 13.46 1.41 11.09
CA LEU A 81 13.95 2.64 10.46
C LEU A 81 15.18 3.19 11.20
N ASN A 82 16.28 3.34 10.49
CA ASN A 82 17.51 3.91 11.03
C ASN A 82 17.74 5.34 10.51
N PHE A 83 17.21 6.32 11.24
CA PHE A 83 17.34 7.75 10.93
C PHE A 83 18.79 8.26 11.00
N ASP A 84 19.61 7.70 11.88
CA ASP A 84 21.03 8.08 11.98
C ASP A 84 21.82 7.63 10.75
N LEU A 85 21.51 6.43 10.23
CA LEU A 85 22.07 5.91 8.99
C LEU A 85 21.58 6.72 7.78
N ALA A 86 20.29 7.07 7.70
CA ALA A 86 19.77 7.94 6.65
C ALA A 86 20.48 9.32 6.58
N LEU A 87 20.97 9.81 7.73
CA LEU A 87 21.76 11.04 7.85
C LEU A 87 23.27 10.84 7.66
N SER A 88 23.77 9.61 7.48
CA SER A 88 25.20 9.32 7.31
C SER A 88 25.77 9.95 6.04
N THR A 89 26.92 10.61 6.14
CA THR A 89 27.68 11.17 4.99
C THR A 89 28.78 10.24 4.51
N GLN A 90 28.91 9.04 5.09
CA GLN A 90 29.97 8.11 4.74
C GLN A 90 29.74 7.54 3.33
N SER A 91 30.78 7.57 2.49
CA SER A 91 30.68 7.12 1.10
C SER A 91 30.46 5.61 0.97
N ASP A 92 30.97 4.84 1.93
CA ASP A 92 30.92 3.38 1.88
C ASP A 92 29.51 2.84 2.21
N ASP A 93 28.65 3.66 2.81
CA ASP A 93 27.29 3.30 3.24
C ASP A 93 26.21 3.71 2.24
N GLN A 94 26.55 4.23 1.04
CA GLN A 94 25.55 4.87 0.16
C GLN A 94 24.33 3.99 -0.16
N GLU A 95 24.52 2.70 -0.40
CA GLU A 95 23.41 1.78 -0.69
C GLU A 95 22.53 1.53 0.55
N LEU A 96 23.14 1.47 1.74
CA LEU A 96 22.41 1.38 3.00
C LEU A 96 21.64 2.67 3.30
N VAL A 97 22.25 3.83 3.04
CA VAL A 97 21.61 5.14 3.16
C VAL A 97 20.38 5.22 2.24
N LYS A 98 20.50 4.80 0.98
CA LYS A 98 19.37 4.75 0.04
C LYS A 98 18.25 3.87 0.59
N LEU A 99 18.58 2.66 1.04
CA LEU A 99 17.61 1.73 1.60
C LEU A 99 16.85 2.33 2.79
N GLU A 100 17.55 2.98 3.73
CA GLU A 100 16.91 3.66 4.86
C GLU A 100 16.00 4.81 4.41
N LEU A 101 16.44 5.64 3.46
CA LEU A 101 15.62 6.71 2.90
C LEU A 101 14.36 6.15 2.22
N THR A 102 14.49 5.04 1.49
CA THR A 102 13.36 4.33 0.87
C THR A 102 12.39 3.81 1.93
N LYS A 103 12.88 3.15 2.98
CA LYS A 103 12.03 2.64 4.07
C LYS A 103 11.25 3.76 4.76
N ILE A 104 11.92 4.87 5.09
CA ILE A 104 11.27 6.06 5.70
C ILE A 104 10.19 6.63 4.76
N ALA A 105 10.49 6.74 3.46
CA ALA A 105 9.53 7.26 2.49
C ALA A 105 8.32 6.35 2.34
N VAL A 106 8.52 5.03 2.25
CA VAL A 106 7.43 4.05 2.19
C VAL A 106 6.56 4.14 3.45
N ALA A 107 7.16 4.18 4.65
CA ALA A 107 6.41 4.29 5.89
C ALA A 107 5.50 5.52 5.90
N LEU A 108 6.02 6.66 5.41
CA LEU A 108 5.29 7.92 5.34
C LEU A 108 4.17 7.91 4.28
N LEU A 109 4.44 7.35 3.11
CA LEU A 109 3.44 7.16 2.05
C LEU A 109 2.28 6.28 2.52
N CYS A 110 2.59 5.22 3.26
CA CYS A 110 1.58 4.32 3.81
C CYS A 110 0.65 5.03 4.80
N VAL A 111 1.21 5.89 5.66
CA VAL A 111 0.40 6.80 6.49
C VAL A 111 -0.44 7.71 5.62
N GLY A 112 0.16 8.30 4.57
CA GLY A 112 -0.53 9.22 3.67
C GLY A 112 -1.77 8.62 3.01
N ILE A 113 -1.74 7.36 2.58
CA ILE A 113 -2.90 6.69 1.95
C ILE A 113 -4.04 6.48 2.95
N LEU A 114 -3.73 6.27 4.23
CA LEU A 114 -4.74 6.10 5.28
C LEU A 114 -5.29 7.42 5.82
N ASP A 115 -4.65 8.54 5.51
CA ASP A 115 -5.04 9.84 6.03
C ASP A 115 -6.33 10.37 5.39
N LYS A 116 -7.00 11.29 6.09
CA LYS A 116 -8.17 12.03 5.57
C LYS A 116 -7.87 12.77 4.25
N ASN A 117 -6.63 13.22 4.06
CA ASN A 117 -6.13 13.88 2.85
C ASN A 117 -5.48 12.88 1.89
N GLY A 118 -5.71 11.57 2.08
CA GLY A 118 -5.03 10.47 1.41
C GLY A 118 -5.32 10.32 -0.08
N GLN A 119 -6.32 11.04 -0.59
CA GLN A 119 -6.74 10.95 -1.99
C GLN A 119 -5.60 11.24 -2.98
N VAL A 120 -4.72 12.20 -2.67
CA VAL A 120 -3.57 12.54 -3.51
C VAL A 120 -2.63 11.34 -3.67
N PHE A 121 -2.42 10.57 -2.60
CA PHE A 121 -1.55 9.40 -2.61
C PHE A 121 -2.18 8.24 -3.38
N VAL A 122 -3.50 8.04 -3.26
CA VAL A 122 -4.24 7.04 -4.04
C VAL A 122 -4.21 7.39 -5.53
N ASP A 123 -4.53 8.64 -5.88
CA ASP A 123 -4.54 9.09 -7.27
C ASP A 123 -3.14 9.01 -7.90
N ALA A 124 -2.09 9.36 -7.15
CA ALA A 124 -0.71 9.19 -7.59
C ALA A 124 -0.37 7.73 -7.90
N ALA A 125 -0.84 6.77 -7.08
CA ALA A 125 -0.60 5.36 -7.30
C ALA A 125 -1.35 4.86 -8.55
N LEU A 126 -2.59 5.31 -8.75
CA LEU A 126 -3.42 4.94 -9.90
C LEU A 126 -2.91 5.51 -11.24
N GLN A 127 -2.09 6.56 -11.21
CA GLN A 127 -1.44 7.11 -12.40
C GLN A 127 -0.23 6.29 -12.87
N LEU A 128 0.27 5.36 -12.05
CA LEU A 128 1.40 4.50 -12.39
C LEU A 128 1.00 3.41 -13.40
N ASP A 129 1.98 2.86 -14.11
CA ASP A 129 1.77 1.66 -14.94
C ASP A 129 1.42 0.44 -14.07
N THR A 130 0.67 -0.53 -14.63
CA THR A 130 0.13 -1.67 -13.88
C THR A 130 1.21 -2.49 -13.17
N ASP A 131 2.37 -2.70 -13.82
CA ASP A 131 3.48 -3.44 -13.20
C ASP A 131 4.01 -2.72 -11.97
N THR A 132 4.12 -1.39 -12.04
CA THR A 132 4.54 -0.54 -10.92
C THR A 132 3.48 -0.50 -9.82
N GLN A 133 2.18 -0.48 -10.17
CA GLN A 133 1.09 -0.55 -9.18
C GLN A 133 1.16 -1.83 -8.34
N GLU A 134 1.42 -2.98 -8.98
CA GLU A 134 1.55 -4.26 -8.28
C GLU A 134 2.80 -4.31 -7.37
N ASP A 135 3.92 -3.73 -7.82
CA ASP A 135 5.12 -3.60 -6.99
C ASP A 135 4.85 -2.72 -5.75
N ILE A 136 4.19 -1.57 -5.92
CA ILE A 136 3.79 -0.69 -4.81
C ILE A 136 2.81 -1.40 -3.87
N LEU A 137 1.86 -2.16 -4.41
CA LEU A 137 0.92 -2.93 -3.61
C LEU A 137 1.64 -3.99 -2.76
N ALA A 138 2.63 -4.68 -3.31
CA ALA A 138 3.43 -5.65 -2.56
C ALA A 138 4.19 -4.99 -1.41
N ILE A 139 4.76 -3.80 -1.66
CA ILE A 139 5.42 -3.00 -0.63
C ILE A 139 4.43 -2.61 0.48
N PHE A 140 3.22 -2.15 0.14
CA PHE A 140 2.22 -1.80 1.15
C PHE A 140 1.74 -2.98 1.96
N LYS A 141 1.56 -4.15 1.33
CA LYS A 141 1.24 -5.39 2.04
C LYS A 141 2.32 -5.79 3.05
N SER A 142 3.59 -5.47 2.80
CA SER A 142 4.68 -5.76 3.73
C SER A 142 4.62 -4.93 5.02
N VAL A 143 4.00 -3.75 4.99
CA VAL A 143 3.84 -2.87 6.17
C VAL A 143 2.46 -2.98 6.83
N LEU A 144 1.70 -4.00 6.45
CA LEU A 144 0.41 -4.32 7.05
C LEU A 144 0.53 -5.62 7.83
N ALA A 145 0.09 -5.59 9.08
CA ALA A 145 -0.03 -6.77 9.89
C ALA A 145 -1.05 -7.75 9.24
N PRO A 146 -0.66 -9.00 8.95
CA PRO A 146 -1.50 -9.96 8.22
C PRO A 146 -2.86 -10.23 8.87
N ASP A 147 -2.90 -10.16 10.20
CA ASP A 147 -4.04 -10.63 11.00
C ASP A 147 -4.92 -9.48 11.50
N THR A 148 -4.37 -8.27 11.65
CA THR A 148 -5.08 -7.12 12.23
C THR A 148 -5.40 -6.05 11.19
N GLY A 149 -4.75 -6.07 10.02
CA GLY A 149 -4.81 -4.97 9.06
C GLY A 149 -4.23 -3.66 9.61
N GLU A 150 -3.57 -3.71 10.78
CA GLU A 150 -2.90 -2.56 11.35
C GLU A 150 -1.60 -2.28 10.59
N MET A 151 -1.23 -1.00 10.54
CA MET A 151 0.05 -0.60 9.99
C MET A 151 1.12 -1.03 11.00
N CYS A 152 2.01 -1.91 10.57
CA CYS A 152 3.12 -2.40 11.37
C CYS A 152 4.33 -2.43 10.47
N LEU A 153 5.37 -1.68 10.84
CA LEU A 153 6.63 -1.80 10.13
C LEU A 153 7.18 -3.17 10.45
N THR A 154 7.26 -4.05 9.45
CA THR A 154 7.80 -5.39 9.63
C THR A 154 9.23 -5.45 9.09
N PRO A 155 10.05 -6.40 9.56
CA PRO A 155 11.32 -6.72 8.91
C PRO A 155 11.15 -7.11 7.44
N ASP A 156 9.97 -7.58 7.04
CA ASP A 156 9.66 -7.98 5.66
C ASP A 156 9.71 -6.79 4.70
N LEU A 157 9.53 -5.54 5.18
CA LEU A 157 9.69 -4.34 4.35
C LEU A 157 11.09 -4.28 3.72
N GLU A 158 12.12 -4.50 4.53
CA GLU A 158 13.50 -4.48 4.04
C GLU A 158 13.74 -5.60 3.03
N GLN A 159 13.21 -6.79 3.31
CA GLN A 159 13.30 -7.94 2.42
C GLN A 159 12.60 -7.67 1.09
N VAL A 160 11.37 -7.14 1.09
CA VAL A 160 10.64 -6.83 -0.15
C VAL A 160 11.37 -5.77 -0.97
N LEU A 161 11.95 -4.75 -0.34
CA LEU A 161 12.70 -3.71 -1.05
C LEU A 161 14.01 -4.21 -1.66
N THR A 162 14.68 -5.18 -1.03
CA THR A 162 15.98 -5.71 -1.47
C THR A 162 15.85 -6.91 -2.42
N ASP A 163 15.05 -7.89 -2.05
CA ASP A 163 14.89 -9.16 -2.79
C ASP A 163 13.74 -9.11 -3.81
N GLY A 164 12.86 -8.10 -3.71
CA GLY A 164 11.63 -8.02 -4.47
C GLY A 164 10.48 -8.80 -3.82
N ALA A 165 9.28 -8.65 -4.38
CA ALA A 165 8.12 -9.41 -3.91
C ALA A 165 8.35 -10.89 -4.22
N PRO A 166 8.25 -11.81 -3.24
CA PRO A 166 8.31 -13.24 -3.52
C PRO A 166 7.19 -13.54 -4.53
N ASP A 167 7.52 -14.13 -5.69
CA ASP A 167 6.68 -14.34 -6.88
C ASP A 167 5.17 -14.54 -6.62
N CYS A 168 4.49 -13.45 -6.25
CA CYS A 168 3.05 -13.34 -6.01
C CYS A 168 2.47 -12.37 -7.03
N ARG A 169 3.03 -12.37 -8.26
CA ARG A 169 2.30 -11.84 -9.41
C ARG A 169 1.04 -12.68 -9.49
N SER A 170 -0.06 -12.09 -9.05
CA SER A 170 -1.37 -12.71 -8.92
C SER A 170 -1.66 -13.54 -10.17
N VAL A 171 -1.55 -14.86 -10.02
CA VAL A 171 -2.21 -15.79 -10.92
C VAL A 171 -3.69 -15.56 -10.67
N THR A 172 -4.33 -14.74 -11.50
CA THR A 172 -5.78 -14.65 -11.51
C THR A 172 -6.32 -16.05 -11.80
N PRO A 173 -7.41 -16.50 -11.16
CA PRO A 173 -8.00 -17.83 -11.40
C PRO A 173 -8.35 -18.09 -12.88
N VAL A 174 -8.38 -17.03 -13.70
CA VAL A 174 -8.64 -17.07 -15.14
C VAL A 174 -7.37 -17.42 -15.94
N SER A 175 -6.18 -17.11 -15.44
CA SER A 175 -4.90 -17.38 -16.15
C SER A 175 -4.51 -18.86 -16.12
N GLU A 176 -4.94 -19.62 -15.11
CA GLU A 176 -4.74 -21.08 -15.07
C GLU A 176 -5.61 -21.83 -16.09
N MET A 177 -6.72 -21.24 -16.53
CA MET A 177 -7.62 -21.89 -17.49
C MET A 177 -7.12 -21.88 -18.96
N PHE A 178 -6.06 -21.13 -19.26
CA PHE A 178 -5.54 -20.98 -20.64
C PHE A 178 -4.13 -21.54 -20.85
N GLN A 179 -3.53 -22.20 -19.85
CA GLN A 179 -2.19 -22.78 -19.94
C GLN A 179 -2.15 -24.31 -20.03
N GLU A 180 -3.23 -24.95 -20.46
CA GLU A 180 -3.25 -26.40 -20.67
C GLU A 180 -3.60 -26.80 -22.11
N GLU A 181 -2.92 -26.24 -23.10
CA GLU A 181 -2.77 -26.88 -24.42
C GLU A 181 -1.38 -26.56 -25.00
N VAL A 182 -0.42 -27.48 -24.83
CA VAL A 182 0.49 -28.02 -25.87
C VAL A 182 1.47 -28.98 -25.16
N SER A 183 1.17 -30.28 -25.19
CA SER A 183 2.21 -31.29 -25.42
C SER A 183 1.62 -32.58 -25.97
N THR A 184 1.95 -32.75 -27.24
CA THR A 184 1.80 -33.84 -28.18
C THR A 184 2.15 -35.22 -27.61
N GLY A 185 1.24 -36.20 -27.75
CA GLY A 185 1.60 -37.53 -28.27
C GLY A 185 1.55 -38.78 -27.36
N GLN A 186 0.44 -39.53 -27.50
CA GLN A 186 0.36 -41.01 -27.68
C GLN A 186 0.37 -41.95 -26.43
N PRO A 187 -0.08 -43.24 -26.55
CA PRO A 187 -1.47 -43.71 -26.49
C PRO A 187 -1.80 -44.63 -25.26
N THR A 188 -3.09 -44.93 -25.12
CA THR A 188 -3.80 -45.74 -24.09
C THR A 188 -3.25 -47.15 -23.81
N PRO A 189 -3.60 -47.76 -22.65
CA PRO A 189 -4.75 -48.69 -22.65
C PRO A 189 -5.65 -48.65 -21.38
N ARG A 190 -6.95 -48.45 -21.63
CA ARG A 190 -8.11 -49.29 -21.22
C ARG A 190 -8.13 -49.94 -19.81
N ASN A 191 -9.03 -49.46 -18.95
CA ASN A 191 -10.01 -50.25 -18.16
C ASN A 191 -10.91 -49.30 -17.35
N SER A 192 -12.20 -49.16 -17.68
CA SER A 192 -13.32 -49.95 -17.13
C SER A 192 -13.56 -49.74 -15.63
N ARG A 193 -14.53 -48.88 -15.28
CA ARG A 193 -15.80 -49.26 -14.62
C ARG A 193 -16.71 -48.06 -14.38
N SER A 194 -17.92 -48.23 -14.87
CA SER A 194 -19.15 -47.48 -14.66
C SER A 194 -19.56 -47.33 -13.19
N CYS A 195 -20.18 -46.20 -12.84
CA CYS A 195 -21.28 -46.12 -11.88
C CYS A 195 -22.04 -44.79 -12.03
N THR A 196 -23.18 -44.83 -12.70
CA THR A 196 -24.30 -43.88 -12.51
C THR A 196 -25.06 -44.26 -11.23
N PRO A 197 -25.73 -43.28 -10.59
CA PRO A 197 -27.15 -43.48 -10.35
C PRO A 197 -27.98 -42.24 -10.70
N GLN A 198 -29.01 -42.44 -11.54
CA GLN A 198 -30.20 -41.62 -11.59
C GLN A 198 -31.18 -42.10 -10.51
N THR A 199 -31.84 -41.18 -9.81
CA THR A 199 -33.27 -41.32 -9.47
C THR A 199 -33.90 -39.95 -9.27
N HIS A 200 -34.99 -39.74 -10.01
CA HIS A 200 -35.95 -38.65 -9.88
C HIS A 200 -36.73 -38.71 -8.57
N PHE A 201 -37.11 -37.56 -8.01
CA PHE A 201 -38.45 -37.34 -7.44
C PHE A 201 -38.86 -35.88 -7.49
N SER A 202 -40.17 -35.71 -7.66
CA SER A 202 -40.93 -34.51 -8.00
C SER A 202 -41.02 -33.45 -6.91
N GLY A 203 -41.42 -32.24 -7.33
CA GLY A 203 -41.35 -31.02 -6.56
C GLY A 203 -42.37 -30.84 -5.45
N ARG A 204 -42.17 -29.75 -4.69
CA ARG A 204 -43.22 -29.06 -3.95
C ARG A 204 -42.85 -27.60 -3.76
N SER A 205 -43.75 -26.74 -4.20
CA SER A 205 -43.84 -25.31 -3.94
C SER A 205 -43.77 -25.02 -2.43
N GLY A 206 -43.00 -24.00 -2.07
CA GLY A 206 -42.88 -23.47 -0.71
C GLY A 206 -42.27 -22.08 -0.77
N ASN A 207 -43.12 -21.07 -0.95
CA ASN A 207 -42.80 -19.68 -0.67
C ASN A 207 -42.38 -19.55 0.80
N ILE A 208 -41.18 -19.05 1.04
CA ILE A 208 -40.87 -18.39 2.31
C ILE A 208 -40.17 -17.08 1.98
N SER A 209 -40.88 -16.01 2.31
CA SER A 209 -40.49 -14.63 2.19
C SER A 209 -39.26 -14.31 3.04
N GLY A 210 -38.43 -13.42 2.51
CA GLY A 210 -37.98 -12.24 3.24
C GLY A 210 -37.03 -12.47 4.41
N LEU A 211 -35.74 -12.58 4.11
CA LEU A 211 -34.72 -11.93 4.94
C LEU A 211 -34.21 -10.72 4.17
N SER A 212 -35.02 -9.66 4.22
CA SER A 212 -34.57 -8.28 4.10
C SER A 212 -33.64 -8.03 5.29
N THR A 213 -32.35 -8.27 5.13
CA THR A 213 -31.36 -7.54 5.91
C THR A 213 -31.16 -6.21 5.20
N SER A 214 -32.06 -5.29 5.52
CA SER A 214 -31.82 -3.86 5.40
C SER A 214 -30.58 -3.55 6.23
N PHE A 215 -29.39 -3.68 5.62
CA PHE A 215 -28.25 -2.89 6.06
C PHE A 215 -28.68 -1.45 5.84
N GLY A 216 -29.04 -0.80 6.95
CA GLY A 216 -29.24 0.64 6.96
C GLY A 216 -28.03 1.30 6.32
N ASP A 217 -28.30 2.38 5.61
CA ASP A 217 -27.34 3.38 5.18
C ASP A 217 -26.43 3.79 6.35
N ILE A 218 -25.37 3.02 6.58
CA ILE A 218 -24.16 3.53 7.20
C ILE A 218 -23.49 4.24 6.03
N SER A 219 -23.60 5.56 6.03
CA SER A 219 -22.89 6.44 5.10
C SER A 219 -21.40 6.14 5.18
N SER A 220 -20.93 5.21 4.35
CA SER A 220 -19.51 4.92 4.19
C SER A 220 -18.85 6.18 3.63
N PRO A 221 -17.77 6.70 4.25
CA PRO A 221 -17.07 7.88 3.75
C PRO A 221 -16.47 7.65 2.35
N PHE A 222 -16.40 6.40 1.89
CA PHE A 222 -15.99 6.03 0.54
C PHE A 222 -17.01 6.41 -0.55
N LYS A 223 -18.20 6.95 -0.22
CA LYS A 223 -19.07 7.56 -1.26
C LYS A 223 -18.42 8.77 -1.94
N SER A 224 -17.43 9.43 -1.31
CA SER A 224 -16.67 10.53 -1.93
C SER A 224 -15.47 10.06 -2.76
N LEU A 225 -15.01 8.82 -2.54
CA LEU A 225 -14.03 8.15 -3.39
C LEU A 225 -14.73 7.66 -4.67
N GLN A 226 -15.11 8.61 -5.53
CA GLN A 226 -15.45 8.32 -6.92
C GLN A 226 -14.17 7.90 -7.64
N ILE A 227 -13.69 6.69 -7.33
CA ILE A 227 -12.67 6.02 -8.12
C ILE A 227 -13.35 5.63 -9.43
N THR A 228 -13.38 6.55 -10.39
CA THR A 228 -13.74 6.28 -11.78
C THR A 228 -12.59 5.53 -12.46
N ALA A 229 -12.19 4.38 -11.90
CA ALA A 229 -11.20 3.52 -12.54
C ALA A 229 -11.90 2.75 -13.65
N SER A 230 -11.48 2.99 -14.90
CA SER A 230 -11.97 2.26 -16.08
C SER A 230 -11.40 0.83 -16.19
N SER A 231 -10.62 0.40 -15.20
CA SER A 231 -9.97 -0.92 -15.14
C SER A 231 -9.97 -1.46 -13.70
N PRO A 232 -10.32 -2.74 -13.48
CA PRO A 232 -10.16 -3.38 -12.18
C PRO A 232 -8.67 -3.63 -11.93
N SER A 233 -8.03 -2.84 -11.06
CA SER A 233 -6.67 -3.10 -10.59
C SER A 233 -6.68 -3.67 -9.18
N SER A 234 -5.74 -4.58 -8.88
CA SER A 234 -5.61 -5.19 -7.55
C SER A 234 -5.35 -4.14 -6.46
N PHE A 235 -4.76 -3.00 -6.85
CA PHE A 235 -4.57 -1.84 -5.97
C PHE A 235 -5.92 -1.22 -5.56
N VAL A 236 -6.85 -1.03 -6.50
CA VAL A 236 -8.19 -0.50 -6.19
C VAL A 236 -8.94 -1.47 -5.28
N GLU A 237 -8.87 -2.78 -5.55
CA GLU A 237 -9.48 -3.80 -4.69
C GLU A 237 -8.90 -3.77 -3.27
N PHE A 238 -7.59 -3.55 -3.15
CA PHE A 238 -6.91 -3.43 -1.87
C PHE A 238 -7.38 -2.21 -1.07
N ILE A 239 -7.40 -1.01 -1.67
CA ILE A 239 -7.85 0.23 -1.02
C ILE A 239 -9.33 0.17 -0.65
N GLN A 240 -10.16 -0.52 -1.45
CA GLN A 240 -11.57 -0.73 -1.15
C GLN A 240 -11.84 -1.90 -0.21
N SER A 241 -10.82 -2.66 0.19
CA SER A 241 -11.00 -3.85 1.01
C SER A 241 -11.56 -3.48 2.40
N PRO A 242 -12.46 -4.28 2.98
CA PRO A 242 -13.03 -4.00 4.31
C PRO A 242 -11.97 -3.84 5.40
N GLN A 243 -10.84 -4.54 5.28
CA GLN A 243 -9.70 -4.46 6.20
C GLN A 243 -9.03 -3.09 6.16
N PHE A 244 -8.94 -2.49 4.96
CA PHE A 244 -8.40 -1.14 4.77
C PHE A 244 -9.42 -0.06 5.20
N VAL A 245 -10.68 -0.23 4.83
CA VAL A 245 -11.80 0.69 5.08
C VAL A 245 -12.14 0.84 6.57
N GLN A 246 -12.03 -0.23 7.36
CA GLN A 246 -12.36 -0.19 8.80
C GLN A 246 -11.42 0.71 9.62
N LYS A 247 -10.21 0.96 9.13
CA LYS A 247 -9.20 1.78 9.83
C LYS A 247 -9.40 3.28 9.63
N VAL A 248 -9.74 3.72 8.41
CA VAL A 248 -10.06 5.15 8.13
C VAL A 248 -11.21 5.65 9.03
N ASN A 249 -12.18 4.78 9.33
CA ASN A 249 -13.32 5.14 10.18
C ASN A 249 -13.04 5.09 11.69
N THR A 250 -11.99 4.40 12.14
CA THR A 250 -11.67 4.33 13.59
C THR A 250 -10.84 5.52 14.06
N ASP A 251 -10.11 6.18 13.16
CA ASP A 251 -9.35 7.41 13.46
C ASP A 251 -10.21 8.68 13.52
N GLU A 252 -11.44 8.69 12.95
CA GLU A 252 -12.42 9.78 13.21
C GLU A 252 -12.77 9.92 14.70
N THR A 253 -12.55 8.88 15.51
CA THR A 253 -12.73 8.91 16.97
C THR A 253 -11.47 9.31 17.77
N ARG A 254 -10.34 9.62 17.12
CA ARG A 254 -9.14 10.16 17.79
C ARG A 254 -9.09 11.69 17.85
N GLU A 255 -10.12 12.39 17.36
CA GLU A 255 -10.39 13.74 17.86
C GLU A 255 -10.81 13.67 19.34
N ILE A 256 -10.27 14.58 20.16
CA ILE A 256 -10.47 14.74 21.62
C ILE A 256 -9.43 14.01 22.50
N LYS A 257 -8.18 14.49 22.49
CA LYS A 257 -7.48 14.88 23.73
C LYS A 257 -6.26 15.77 23.49
N ILE A 258 -6.51 16.99 23.02
CA ILE A 258 -5.60 18.11 23.31
C ILE A 258 -5.77 18.42 24.79
N ARG A 259 -4.83 18.00 25.64
CA ARG A 259 -4.71 18.53 27.00
C ARG A 259 -3.78 19.73 26.97
N ALA A 260 -4.36 20.84 27.41
CA ALA A 260 -3.77 22.13 27.74
C ALA A 260 -2.56 22.04 28.68
#